data_AF-A0A229P0A2-F1
#
_entry.id   AF-A0A229P0A2-F1
#
_cell.length_a   1.000
_cell.length_b   1.000
_cell.length_c   1.000
_cell.angle_alpha   90.00
_cell.angle_beta   90.00
_cell.angle_gamma   90.00
#
_symmetry.space_group_name_H-M   'P 1'
#
loop_
_entity.id
_entity.type
_entity.pdbx_description
1 polymer ?
#
loop_
_entity_poly.entity_id
_entity_poly.type
_entity_poly.pdbx_seq_one_letter_code
_entity_poly.pdbx_strand_id
1 'polypeptide(L)'
;MQQHNASSGAVWMAVNGPEGDRLLEITREHLRIVRELPVKPSGQMAQDLFRMERAILHAKIDALRAERDEIIARYEEGGFGA
;
A
#
# COMPACT_ATOMS: atom_id res chain seq x y z
N MET A 1 3.96 1.18 13.11
CA MET A 1 3.27 2.39 12.61
C MET A 1 1.82 2.31 13.05
N GLN A 2 1.32 3.29 13.81
CA GLN A 2 -0.11 3.39 14.10
C GLN A 2 -0.82 3.80 12.81
N GLN A 3 -1.85 3.05 12.39
CA GLN A 3 -2.71 3.48 11.29
C GLN A 3 -3.55 4.65 11.81
N HIS A 4 -3.26 5.86 11.35
CA HIS A 4 -4.12 7.00 11.60
C HIS A 4 -5.33 6.83 10.67
N ASN A 5 -6.53 6.73 11.23
CA ASN A 5 -7.72 6.63 10.40
C ASN A 5 -7.94 7.97 9.69
N ALA A 6 -7.73 7.97 8.39
CA ALA A 6 -8.01 9.13 7.56
C ALA A 6 -9.52 9.48 7.59
N SER A 7 -9.84 10.76 7.59
CA SER A 7 -11.20 11.26 7.44
C SER A 7 -11.75 10.87 6.07
N SER A 8 -13.04 10.53 6.02
CA SER A 8 -13.72 10.18 4.77
C SER A 8 -13.63 11.30 3.73
N GLY A 9 -13.55 12.56 4.17
CA GLY A 9 -13.36 13.73 3.32
C GLY A 9 -11.98 13.75 2.65
N ALA A 10 -10.91 13.55 3.42
CA ALA A 10 -9.54 13.53 2.88
C ALA A 10 -9.35 12.40 1.85
N VAL A 11 -9.90 11.21 2.15
CA VAL A 11 -9.88 10.09 1.20
C VAL A 11 -10.62 10.44 -0.08
N TRP A 12 -11.82 11.04 0.02
CA TRP A 12 -12.59 11.43 -1.16
C TRP A 12 -11.84 12.46 -2.01
N MET A 13 -11.24 13.47 -1.38
CA MET A 13 -10.46 14.50 -2.07
C MET A 13 -9.22 13.91 -2.76
N ALA A 14 -8.48 13.03 -2.08
CA ALA A 14 -7.29 12.41 -2.64
C ALA A 14 -7.62 11.52 -3.85
N VAL A 15 -8.73 10.79 -3.81
CA VAL A 15 -9.17 9.90 -4.90
C VAL A 15 -9.69 10.69 -6.11
N ASN A 16 -10.39 11.80 -5.89
CA ASN A 16 -10.93 12.63 -6.98
C ASN A 16 -9.99 13.76 -7.41
N GLY A 17 -8.86 13.92 -6.71
CA GLY A 17 -7.83 14.89 -6.99
C GLY A 17 -6.75 14.38 -7.96
N PRO A 18 -5.67 15.16 -8.14
CA PRO A 18 -4.58 14.82 -9.05
C PRO A 18 -3.88 13.48 -8.76
N GLU A 19 -3.90 13.02 -7.51
CA GLU A 19 -3.27 11.75 -7.10
C GLU A 19 -4.19 10.52 -7.23
N GLY A 20 -5.42 10.68 -7.73
CA GLY A 20 -6.36 9.57 -7.90
C GLY A 20 -5.81 8.41 -8.72
N ASP A 21 -5.16 8.71 -9.86
CA ASP A 21 -4.51 7.70 -10.69
C ASP A 21 -3.39 6.97 -9.95
N ARG A 22 -2.61 7.70 -9.14
CA ARG A 22 -1.52 7.11 -8.36
C ARG A 22 -2.05 6.18 -7.27
N LEU A 23 -3.13 6.57 -6.58
CA LEU A 23 -3.80 5.71 -5.60
C LEU A 23 -4.37 4.43 -6.24
N LEU A 24 -4.86 4.54 -7.48
CA LEU A 24 -5.31 3.38 -8.25
C LEU A 24 -4.14 2.45 -8.64
N GLU A 25 -2.99 3.00 -9.04
CA GLU A 25 -1.77 2.23 -9.29
C GLU A 25 -1.29 1.48 -8.05
N ILE A 26 -1.23 2.15 -6.90
CA ILE A 26 -0.88 1.53 -5.61
C ILE A 26 -1.82 0.34 -5.32
N THR A 27 -3.12 0.52 -5.58
CA THR A 27 -4.13 -0.54 -5.39
C THR A 27 -3.91 -1.72 -6.34
N ARG A 28 -3.63 -1.46 -7.62
CA ARG A 28 -3.31 -2.50 -8.61
C ARG A 28 -2.06 -3.28 -8.22
N GLU A 29 -1.05 -2.59 -7.71
CA GLU A 29 0.20 -3.19 -7.29
C GLU A 29 0.03 -4.07 -6.03
N HIS A 30 -0.78 -3.65 -5.07
CA HIS A 30 -1.19 -4.50 -3.95
C HIS A 30 -1.86 -5.78 -4.44
N LEU A 31 -2.82 -5.67 -5.38
CA LEU A 31 -3.51 -6.84 -5.93
C LEU A 31 -2.54 -7.77 -6.70
N ARG A 32 -1.57 -7.20 -7.42
CA ARG A 32 -0.53 -7.97 -8.12
C ARG A 32 0.31 -8.77 -7.13
N ILE A 33 0.80 -8.14 -6.06
CA ILE A 33 1.59 -8.80 -5.01
C ILE A 33 0.79 -9.92 -4.34
N VAL A 34 -0.48 -9.68 -4.03
CA VAL A 34 -1.33 -10.72 -3.41
C VAL A 34 -1.51 -11.93 -4.33
N ARG A 35 -1.60 -11.72 -5.65
CA ARG A 35 -1.68 -12.81 -6.64
C ARG A 35 -0.37 -13.57 -6.79
N GLU A 36 0.76 -12.89 -6.60
CA GLU A 36 2.11 -13.45 -6.71
C GLU A 36 2.62 -14.08 -5.41
N LEU A 37 1.87 -13.95 -4.29
CA LEU A 37 2.26 -14.55 -3.02
C LEU A 37 2.47 -16.06 -3.21
N PRO A 38 3.70 -16.56 -2.98
CA PRO A 38 3.95 -17.97 -3.16
C PRO A 38 3.08 -18.80 -2.22
N VAL A 39 2.71 -20.01 -2.65
CA VAL A 39 2.09 -21.00 -1.79
C VAL A 39 3.21 -21.66 -0.96
N LYS A 40 2.94 -21.95 0.32
CA LYS A 40 3.93 -22.55 1.22
C LYS A 40 4.55 -23.81 0.57
N PRO A 41 5.87 -23.83 0.30
CA PRO A 41 6.49 -24.95 -0.38
C PRO A 41 6.70 -26.14 0.56
N SER A 42 6.88 -27.32 -0.03
CA SER A 42 7.33 -28.54 0.67
C SER A 42 8.86 -28.62 0.69
N GLY A 43 9.43 -29.03 1.83
CA GLY A 43 10.88 -29.18 2.02
C GLY A 43 11.56 -27.99 2.70
N GLN A 44 12.65 -28.27 3.44
CA GLN A 44 13.31 -27.29 4.31
C GLN A 44 14.02 -26.16 3.55
N MET A 45 14.71 -26.49 2.46
CA MET A 45 15.46 -25.50 1.65
C MET A 45 14.52 -24.51 0.93
N ALA A 46 13.36 -24.99 0.49
CA ALA A 46 12.35 -24.14 -0.13
C ALA A 46 11.66 -23.21 0.90
N GLN A 47 11.62 -23.56 2.19
CA GLN A 47 11.07 -22.70 3.24
C GLN A 47 11.90 -21.44 3.48
N ASP A 48 13.23 -21.52 3.36
CA ASP A 48 14.09 -20.36 3.58
C ASP A 48 13.93 -19.32 2.46
N LEU A 49 13.94 -19.79 1.20
CA LEU A 49 13.64 -18.94 0.03
C LEU A 49 12.24 -18.34 0.12
N PHE A 50 11.23 -19.14 0.49
CA PHE A 50 9.86 -18.68 0.71
C PHE A 50 9.76 -17.58 1.78
N ARG A 51 10.49 -17.70 2.89
CA ARG A 51 10.50 -16.69 3.94
C ARG A 51 11.12 -15.38 3.43
N MET A 52 12.22 -15.46 2.68
CA MET A 52 12.87 -14.29 2.10
C MET A 52 11.95 -13.59 1.07
N GLU A 53 11.38 -14.34 0.13
CA GLU A 53 10.44 -13.79 -0.86
C GLU A 53 9.25 -13.13 -0.19
N ARG A 54 8.66 -13.78 0.81
CA ARG A 54 7.54 -13.21 1.56
C ARG A 54 7.92 -11.93 2.30
N ALA A 55 9.12 -11.85 2.88
CA ALA A 55 9.61 -10.64 3.54
C ALA A 55 9.78 -9.48 2.54
N ILE A 56 10.30 -9.75 1.35
CA ILE A 56 10.43 -8.74 0.27
C ILE A 56 9.05 -8.24 -0.16
N LEU A 57 8.09 -9.14 -0.37
CA LEU A 57 6.73 -8.77 -0.75
C LEU A 57 6.03 -7.94 0.35
N HIS A 58 6.22 -8.29 1.62
CA HIS A 58 5.69 -7.49 2.74
C HIS A 58 6.33 -6.10 2.81
N ALA A 59 7.65 -6.00 2.67
CA ALA A 59 8.33 -4.70 2.64
C ALA A 59 7.80 -3.80 1.51
N LYS A 60 7.50 -4.39 0.35
CA LYS A 60 6.89 -3.66 -0.76
C LYS A 60 5.46 -3.20 -0.47
N ILE A 61 4.65 -4.04 0.16
CA ILE A 61 3.30 -3.66 0.64
C ILE A 61 3.39 -2.51 1.64
N ASP A 62 4.32 -2.57 2.59
CA ASP A 62 4.46 -1.52 3.60
C ASP A 62 4.91 -0.19 2.99
N ALA A 63 5.81 -0.21 2.00
CA ALA A 63 6.19 0.99 1.25
C ALA A 63 5.00 1.59 0.49
N LEU A 64 4.19 0.77 -0.19
CA LEU A 64 2.98 1.21 -0.90
C LEU A 64 1.92 1.78 0.05
N ARG A 65 1.79 1.21 1.25
CA ARG A 65 0.90 1.73 2.30
C ARG A 65 1.39 3.06 2.83
N ALA A 66 2.69 3.20 3.10
CA ALA A 66 3.28 4.47 3.52
C ALA A 66 3.04 5.56 2.47
N GLU A 67 3.28 5.28 1.19
CA GLU A 67 3.03 6.23 0.10
C GLU A 67 1.55 6.63 0.01
N ARG A 68 0.63 5.67 0.12
CA ARG A 68 -0.82 5.95 0.18
C ARG A 68 -1.15 6.86 1.36
N ASP A 69 -0.62 6.56 2.55
CA ASP A 69 -0.91 7.30 3.77
C ASP A 69 -0.35 8.73 3.68
N GLU A 70 0.84 8.91 3.09
CA GLU A 70 1.40 10.22 2.78
C GLU A 70 0.54 11.02 1.79
N ILE A 71 0.03 10.37 0.74
CA ILE A 71 -0.90 11.02 -0.21
C ILE A 71 -2.14 11.50 0.53
N ILE A 72 -2.80 10.63 1.30
CA ILE A 72 -4.05 10.97 1.99
C ILE A 72 -3.82 12.02 3.07
N ALA A 73 -2.69 11.97 3.80
CA ALA A 73 -2.37 12.93 4.85
C ALA A 73 -2.29 14.38 4.33
N ARG A 74 -1.85 14.59 3.08
CA ARG A 74 -1.87 15.93 2.45
C ARG A 74 -3.26 16.53 2.35
N TYR A 75 -4.31 15.72 2.43
CA TYR A 75 -5.70 16.12 2.35
C TYR A 75 -6.41 16.20 3.72
N GLU A 76 -5.76 15.77 4.82
CA GLU A 76 -6.31 15.88 6.18
C GLU A 76 -6.22 17.30 6.75
N GLU A 77 -5.14 18.02 6.43
CA GLU A 77 -4.85 19.35 6.95
C GLU A 77 -5.25 20.45 5.95
N GLY A 78 -6.51 20.52 5.52
CA GLY A 78 -7.09 21.73 4.87
C GLY A 78 -6.24 22.43 3.79
N GLY A 79 -5.48 21.69 2.98
CA GLY A 79 -4.38 22.21 2.17
C GLY A 79 -4.71 22.73 0.78
N PHE A 80 -5.98 23.02 0.48
CA PHE A 80 -6.36 23.90 -0.61
C PHE A 80 -7.13 25.08 -0.01
N GLY A 81 -6.39 26.12 0.38
CA GLY A 81 -6.98 27.43 0.58
C GLY A 81 -7.50 27.94 -0.76
N ALA A 82 -8.82 27.98 -0.88
CA ALA A 82 -9.56 28.90 -1.74
C ALA A 82 -10.92 29.16 -1.07
#